data_AF-A0A3D0H0M7-F1
#
_entry.id   AF-A0A3D0H0M7-F1
#
_cell.length_a   1.000
_cell.length_b   1.000
_cell.length_c   1.000
_cell.angle_alpha   90.00
_cell.angle_beta   90.00
_cell.angle_gamma   90.00
#
_symmetry.space_group_name_H-M   'P 1'
#
loop_
_entity.id
_entity.type
_entity.pdbx_description
1 polymer ?
#
loop_
_entity_poly.entity_id
_entity_poly.type
_entity_poly.pdbx_seq_one_letter_code
_entity_poly.pdbx_strand_id
1 'polypeptide(L)'
;GNYEIAQYTKECRAEWHRWLRKRYGHLQAINRAYLTRFGRISRIPMPSSGVDPRFGRPREAYFDFACSINDWFVRQYQANRRLWHQFSNKPFLLQLSGFESEKIARGRPEFAAFDLPAWVAQADAVGISLYTHAGYPDWGHDANTSTVRLLMSARDSGKSTFIMESGCEAPRVTLRSHELSFVTKLGLLLDPIGYIYEYFRYERDGKVDPGMMVRPNGDPHQPGFNRVSAEMRAIPDQRSPIDVPCFVYLSAPLTARSNVMAGLVNRAVYHLAGYLPCRMLPWRHFYRISAGSVVLVPPGLHRVADAKELGALLHSSVANGWQLVSDAETCQAFTRLVPECPVQPLRFERLLESGLVEEEAAALQEELSRVSAFQQNLSRQPVEPRAGLAWLETGPDLTLWLEDREPIQLHWDTLHQRNVSRMWGSSRSGQPISVR
;
A
#
# COMPACT_ATOMS: atom_id res chain seq x y z
N GLY A 1 5.24 -4.39 19.08
CA GLY A 1 4.10 -5.12 19.68
C GLY A 1 3.71 -6.26 18.77
N ASN A 2 3.22 -7.38 19.33
CA ASN A 2 2.62 -8.44 18.51
C ASN A 2 1.25 -7.93 18.01
N TYR A 3 1.17 -7.50 16.76
CA TYR A 3 -0.12 -7.19 16.14
C TYR A 3 -0.95 -8.48 16.05
N GLU A 4 -2.02 -8.55 16.83
CA GLU A 4 -3.04 -9.59 16.68
C GLU A 4 -3.95 -9.21 15.51
N ILE A 5 -4.11 -10.11 14.54
CA ILE A 5 -4.97 -9.89 13.35
C ILE A 5 -6.45 -9.86 13.65
N ALA A 6 -6.85 -10.44 14.77
CA ALA A 6 -8.23 -10.51 15.22
C ALA A 6 -8.25 -10.78 16.72
N GLN A 7 -9.30 -10.33 17.38
CA GLN A 7 -9.61 -10.78 18.73
C GLN A 7 -10.01 -12.26 18.69
N TYR A 8 -9.48 -13.05 19.62
CA TYR A 8 -9.72 -14.50 19.72
C TYR A 8 -11.08 -14.80 20.39
N THR A 9 -12.16 -14.35 19.77
CA THR A 9 -13.54 -14.49 20.29
C THR A 9 -14.18 -15.84 19.92
N LYS A 10 -15.38 -16.11 20.47
CA LYS A 10 -16.16 -17.32 20.14
C LYS A 10 -16.66 -17.27 18.70
N GLU A 11 -16.99 -16.08 18.21
CA GLU A 11 -17.47 -15.80 16.86
C GLU A 11 -16.34 -16.02 15.84
N CYS A 12 -15.15 -15.53 16.14
CA CYS A 12 -13.94 -15.77 15.34
C CYS A 12 -13.63 -17.27 15.23
N ARG A 13 -13.79 -18.01 16.34
CA ARG A 13 -13.62 -19.47 16.35
C ARG A 13 -14.67 -20.17 15.48
N ALA A 14 -15.93 -19.74 15.56
CA ALA A 14 -17.00 -20.30 14.73
C ALA A 14 -16.72 -20.06 13.25
N GLU A 15 -16.25 -18.86 12.90
CA GLU A 15 -15.83 -18.50 11.55
C GLU A 15 -14.67 -19.36 11.05
N TRP A 16 -13.63 -19.53 11.87
CA TRP A 16 -12.49 -20.40 11.58
C TRP A 16 -12.94 -21.83 11.24
N HIS A 17 -13.80 -22.42 12.07
CA HIS A 17 -14.31 -23.78 11.82
C HIS A 17 -15.22 -23.85 10.61
N ARG A 18 -15.99 -22.80 10.32
CA ARG A 18 -16.82 -22.71 9.11
C ARG A 18 -15.94 -22.64 7.86
N TRP A 19 -14.89 -21.83 7.91
CA TRP A 19 -13.92 -21.69 6.83
C TRP A 19 -13.18 -23.00 6.56
N LEU A 20 -12.71 -23.69 7.60
CA LEU A 20 -12.05 -25.00 7.46
C LEU A 20 -12.95 -26.03 6.77
N ARG A 21 -14.24 -26.11 7.14
CA ARG A 21 -15.21 -26.98 6.47
C ARG A 21 -15.36 -26.62 4.99
N LYS A 22 -15.48 -25.34 4.68
CA LYS A 22 -15.62 -24.87 3.30
C LYS A 22 -14.36 -25.18 2.47
N ARG A 23 -13.17 -24.95 3.02
CA ARG A 23 -11.90 -25.08 2.31
C ARG A 23 -11.47 -26.53 2.09
N TYR A 24 -11.63 -27.38 3.09
CA TYR A 24 -11.10 -28.75 3.12
C TYR A 24 -12.16 -29.84 3.05
N GLY A 25 -13.43 -29.52 3.26
CA GLY A 25 -14.55 -30.47 3.26
C GLY A 25 -14.62 -31.35 4.52
N HIS A 26 -13.51 -31.97 4.92
CA HIS A 26 -13.50 -32.96 6.00
C HIS A 26 -12.22 -32.94 6.86
N LEU A 27 -12.31 -33.53 8.06
CA LEU A 27 -11.27 -33.49 9.09
C LEU A 27 -9.93 -34.10 8.63
N GLN A 28 -9.95 -35.21 7.89
CA GLN A 28 -8.73 -35.88 7.44
C GLN A 28 -7.95 -35.00 6.46
N ALA A 29 -8.62 -34.22 5.60
CA ALA A 29 -7.94 -33.27 4.73
C ALA A 29 -7.25 -32.16 5.53
N ILE A 30 -7.91 -31.64 6.57
CA ILE A 30 -7.34 -30.62 7.48
C ILE A 30 -6.13 -31.18 8.23
N ASN A 31 -6.26 -32.38 8.81
CA ASN A 31 -5.18 -33.07 9.51
C ASN A 31 -3.97 -33.32 8.61
N ARG A 32 -4.19 -33.71 7.34
CA ARG A 32 -3.11 -33.85 6.34
C ARG A 32 -2.47 -32.49 6.01
N ALA A 33 -3.28 -31.46 5.76
CA ALA A 33 -2.80 -30.14 5.40
C ALA A 33 -1.88 -29.55 6.48
N TYR A 34 -2.26 -29.70 7.75
CA TYR A 34 -1.51 -29.13 8.88
C TYR A 34 -0.57 -30.10 9.59
N LEU A 35 -0.44 -31.35 9.12
CA LEU A 35 0.29 -32.42 9.80
C LEU A 35 -0.14 -32.58 11.28
N THR A 36 -1.45 -32.72 11.50
CA THR A 36 -2.07 -32.84 12.82
C THR A 36 -2.96 -34.07 12.93
N ARG A 37 -3.49 -34.33 14.13
CA ARG A 37 -4.36 -35.48 14.44
C ARG A 37 -5.57 -35.08 15.30
N PHE A 38 -6.22 -33.96 14.98
CA PHE A 38 -7.40 -33.53 15.71
C PHE A 38 -8.55 -34.55 15.53
N GLY A 39 -9.32 -34.80 16.59
CA GLY A 39 -10.42 -35.77 16.58
C GLY A 39 -11.75 -35.25 16.03
N ARG A 40 -11.93 -33.92 15.91
CA ARG A 40 -13.09 -33.27 15.27
C ARG A 40 -12.77 -31.83 14.92
N ILE A 41 -13.43 -31.28 13.90
CA ILE A 41 -13.19 -29.89 13.44
C ILE A 41 -13.41 -28.87 14.57
N SER A 42 -14.41 -29.06 15.42
CA SER A 42 -14.70 -28.15 16.54
C SER A 42 -13.62 -28.12 17.63
N ARG A 43 -12.67 -29.06 17.63
CA ARG A 43 -11.52 -29.09 18.56
C ARG A 43 -10.26 -28.45 17.98
N ILE A 44 -10.26 -28.07 16.70
CA ILE A 44 -9.11 -27.42 16.08
C ILE A 44 -8.99 -26.02 16.70
N PRO A 45 -7.86 -25.66 17.34
CA PRO A 45 -7.69 -24.34 17.93
C PRO A 45 -7.59 -23.27 16.82
N MET A 46 -7.83 -22.01 17.17
CA MET A 46 -7.36 -20.90 16.33
C MET A 46 -5.84 -20.82 16.49
N PRO A 47 -5.06 -20.82 15.39
CA PRO A 47 -3.62 -20.69 15.46
C PRO A 47 -3.25 -19.33 16.06
N SER A 48 -2.37 -19.31 17.07
CA SER A 48 -1.99 -18.08 17.75
C SER A 48 -0.86 -17.32 17.05
N SER A 49 -0.08 -18.01 16.21
CA SER A 49 1.00 -17.44 15.42
C SER A 49 1.52 -18.42 14.36
N GLY A 50 2.39 -17.96 13.46
CA GLY A 50 3.09 -18.80 12.47
C GLY A 50 4.09 -19.82 13.05
N VAL A 51 4.26 -19.88 14.38
CA VAL A 51 5.10 -20.87 15.08
C VAL A 51 4.32 -21.65 16.14
N ASP A 52 2.98 -21.65 16.07
CA ASP A 52 2.12 -22.32 17.02
C ASP A 52 2.38 -23.86 17.08
N PRO A 53 2.89 -24.40 18.20
CA PRO A 53 3.33 -25.79 18.29
C PRO A 53 2.18 -26.81 18.21
N ARG A 54 0.92 -26.35 18.27
CA ARG A 54 -0.26 -27.21 18.13
C ARG A 54 -0.47 -27.70 16.70
N PHE A 55 0.24 -27.13 15.72
CA PHE A 55 0.18 -27.50 14.32
C PHE A 55 1.55 -27.99 13.84
N GLY A 56 1.58 -29.08 13.07
CA GLY A 56 2.81 -29.55 12.42
C GLY A 56 3.25 -28.65 11.25
N ARG A 57 2.34 -27.82 10.73
CA ARG A 57 2.61 -26.74 9.77
C ARG A 57 2.02 -25.42 10.25
N PRO A 58 2.63 -24.76 11.24
CA PRO A 58 2.04 -23.60 11.90
C PRO A 58 1.90 -22.39 10.98
N ARG A 59 2.84 -22.14 10.07
CA ARG A 59 2.76 -21.04 9.08
C ARG A 59 1.57 -21.20 8.14
N GLU A 60 1.37 -22.39 7.58
CA GLU A 60 0.22 -22.68 6.72
C GLU A 60 -1.11 -22.53 7.47
N ALA A 61 -1.17 -23.02 8.72
CA ALA A 61 -2.38 -22.90 9.54
C ALA A 61 -2.69 -21.43 9.88
N TYR A 62 -1.67 -20.64 10.24
CA TYR A 62 -1.84 -19.23 10.57
C TYR A 62 -2.18 -18.38 9.34
N PHE A 63 -1.57 -18.65 8.18
CA PHE A 63 -1.96 -18.05 6.90
C PHE A 63 -3.42 -18.36 6.57
N ASP A 64 -3.84 -19.62 6.67
CA ASP A 64 -5.23 -20.01 6.41
C ASP A 64 -6.21 -19.36 7.40
N PHE A 65 -5.79 -19.16 8.66
CA PHE A 65 -6.56 -18.41 9.63
C PHE A 65 -6.72 -16.94 9.22
N ALA A 66 -5.65 -16.28 8.77
CA ALA A 66 -5.73 -14.93 8.21
C ALA A 66 -6.64 -14.87 6.96
N CYS A 67 -6.58 -15.86 6.07
CA CYS A 67 -7.55 -15.99 4.97
C CYS A 67 -8.99 -16.10 5.45
N SER A 68 -9.24 -16.78 6.58
CA SER A 68 -10.59 -16.87 7.14
C SER A 68 -11.13 -15.51 7.61
N ILE A 69 -10.26 -14.65 8.14
CA ILE A 69 -10.60 -13.27 8.52
C ILE A 69 -10.86 -12.42 7.27
N ASN A 70 -9.98 -12.51 6.27
CA ASN A 70 -10.18 -11.85 4.97
C ASN A 70 -11.51 -12.24 4.31
N ASP A 71 -11.81 -13.54 4.25
CA ASP A 71 -13.06 -14.06 3.68
C ASP A 71 -14.28 -13.61 4.49
N TRP A 72 -14.16 -13.50 5.82
CA TRP A 72 -15.22 -12.95 6.65
C TRP A 72 -15.47 -11.49 6.31
N PHE A 73 -14.42 -10.67 6.29
CA PHE A 73 -14.50 -9.25 5.94
C PHE A 73 -15.17 -9.03 4.59
N VAL A 74 -14.69 -9.70 3.53
CA VAL A 74 -15.26 -9.58 2.17
C VAL A 74 -16.73 -9.96 2.16
N ARG A 75 -17.13 -11.03 2.85
CA ARG A 75 -18.55 -11.41 2.94
C ARG A 75 -19.39 -10.38 3.67
N GLN A 76 -18.91 -9.80 4.76
CA GLN A 76 -19.63 -8.75 5.49
C GLN A 76 -19.78 -7.50 4.62
N TYR A 77 -18.71 -7.07 3.96
CA TYR A 77 -18.75 -5.96 3.01
C TYR A 77 -19.81 -6.21 1.92
N GLN A 78 -19.80 -7.38 1.27
CA GLN A 78 -20.78 -7.71 0.23
C GLN A 78 -22.22 -7.85 0.75
N ALA A 79 -22.40 -8.31 1.99
CA ALA A 79 -23.73 -8.36 2.62
C ALA A 79 -24.27 -6.94 2.86
N ASN A 80 -23.47 -6.06 3.46
CA ASN A 80 -23.83 -4.67 3.73
C ASN A 80 -24.05 -3.88 2.44
N ARG A 81 -23.18 -4.06 1.45
CA ARG A 81 -23.33 -3.49 0.11
C ARG A 81 -24.66 -3.87 -0.55
N ARG A 82 -25.03 -5.16 -0.51
CA ARG A 82 -26.31 -5.62 -1.05
C ARG A 82 -27.49 -5.02 -0.31
N LEU A 83 -27.42 -4.96 1.03
CA LEU A 83 -28.46 -4.34 1.85
C LEU A 83 -28.61 -2.85 1.50
N TRP A 84 -27.50 -2.11 1.41
CA TRP A 84 -27.49 -0.70 1.01
C TRP A 84 -28.20 -0.48 -0.33
N HIS A 85 -27.88 -1.32 -1.32
CA HIS A 85 -28.48 -1.22 -2.65
C HIS A 85 -29.94 -1.66 -2.76
N GLN A 86 -30.52 -2.25 -1.72
CA GLN A 86 -31.98 -2.42 -1.65
C GLN A 86 -32.69 -1.07 -1.44
N PHE A 87 -32.01 -0.07 -0.89
CA PHE A 87 -32.60 1.22 -0.51
C PHE A 87 -31.98 2.43 -1.23
N SER A 88 -30.80 2.27 -1.87
CA SER A 88 -30.06 3.38 -2.47
C SER A 88 -29.32 2.96 -3.75
N ASN A 89 -29.34 3.83 -4.76
CA ASN A 89 -28.52 3.70 -5.97
C ASN A 89 -27.14 4.37 -5.83
N LYS A 90 -26.85 4.98 -4.68
CA LYS A 90 -25.55 5.61 -4.38
C LYS A 90 -24.50 4.53 -4.07
N PRO A 91 -23.20 4.78 -4.32
CA PRO A 91 -22.16 3.78 -4.08
C PRO A 91 -22.03 3.42 -2.59
N PHE A 92 -21.77 2.15 -2.28
CA PHE A 92 -21.40 1.72 -0.93
C PHE A 92 -19.88 1.82 -0.74
N LEU A 93 -19.46 2.72 0.16
CA LEU A 93 -18.06 3.06 0.34
C LEU A 93 -17.30 1.99 1.14
N LEU A 94 -16.13 1.59 0.65
CA LEU A 94 -15.11 0.92 1.45
C LEU A 94 -14.12 1.96 1.98
N GLN A 95 -14.12 2.23 3.28
CA GLN A 95 -13.16 3.15 3.90
C GLN A 95 -11.93 2.41 4.42
N LEU A 96 -10.74 2.93 4.09
CA LEU A 96 -9.44 2.41 4.50
C LEU A 96 -8.65 3.44 5.31
N SER A 97 -7.76 2.98 6.17
CA SER A 97 -6.78 3.85 6.86
C SER A 97 -5.63 4.18 5.91
N GLY A 98 -5.07 5.39 5.98
CA GLY A 98 -3.86 5.78 5.26
C GLY A 98 -2.62 4.99 5.68
N PHE A 99 -2.67 4.29 6.81
CA PHE A 99 -1.63 3.39 7.29
C PHE A 99 -1.87 1.93 6.91
N GLU A 100 -2.89 1.61 6.12
CA GLU A 100 -3.27 0.21 5.87
C GLU A 100 -2.14 -0.59 5.20
N SER A 101 -1.41 0.01 4.24
CA SER A 101 -0.26 -0.64 3.61
C SER A 101 0.86 -0.95 4.60
N GLU A 102 1.12 -0.03 5.53
CA GLU A 102 2.16 -0.17 6.55
C GLU A 102 1.80 -1.24 7.58
N LYS A 103 0.53 -1.31 8.02
CA LYS A 103 0.05 -2.38 8.90
C LYS A 103 0.25 -3.77 8.28
N ILE A 104 0.05 -3.89 6.97
CA ILE A 104 0.25 -5.15 6.23
C ILE A 104 1.73 -5.41 6.01
N ALA A 105 2.50 -4.38 5.63
CA ALA A 105 3.94 -4.48 5.42
C ALA A 105 4.67 -4.84 6.71
N ARG A 106 4.39 -4.19 7.85
CA ARG A 106 4.97 -4.58 9.15
C ARG A 106 4.42 -5.90 9.69
N GLY A 107 3.40 -6.45 9.04
CA GLY A 107 2.91 -7.79 9.27
C GLY A 107 3.95 -8.88 9.03
N ARG A 108 3.66 -10.08 9.54
CA ARG A 108 4.44 -11.27 9.18
C ARG A 108 4.10 -11.67 7.73
N PRO A 109 4.96 -12.41 7.01
CA PRO A 109 4.68 -12.86 5.64
C PRO A 109 3.32 -13.56 5.48
N GLU A 110 2.81 -14.19 6.54
CA GLU A 110 1.49 -14.82 6.57
C GLU A 110 0.32 -13.82 6.40
N PHE A 111 0.53 -12.52 6.63
CA PHE A 111 -0.48 -11.47 6.42
C PHE A 111 -0.62 -11.04 4.96
N ALA A 112 0.22 -11.56 4.06
CA ALA A 112 -0.06 -11.53 2.63
C ALA A 112 -1.39 -12.20 2.26
N ALA A 113 -2.02 -12.93 3.19
CA ALA A 113 -3.39 -13.42 3.08
C ALA A 113 -4.46 -12.31 2.91
N PHE A 114 -4.18 -11.07 3.34
CA PHE A 114 -5.06 -9.92 3.14
C PHE A 114 -4.84 -9.33 1.73
N ASP A 115 -5.90 -9.38 0.91
CA ASP A 115 -5.84 -8.97 -0.49
C ASP A 115 -6.49 -7.59 -0.70
N LEU A 116 -5.79 -6.54 -0.27
CA LEU A 116 -6.25 -5.16 -0.43
C LEU A 116 -6.59 -4.81 -1.89
N PRO A 117 -5.77 -5.18 -2.88
CA PRO A 117 -6.14 -4.97 -4.28
C PRO A 117 -7.48 -5.62 -4.63
N ALA A 118 -7.81 -6.79 -4.07
CA ALA A 118 -9.10 -7.42 -4.29
C ALA A 118 -10.24 -6.73 -3.54
N TRP A 119 -10.00 -6.18 -2.35
CA TRP A 119 -10.99 -5.37 -1.62
C TRP A 119 -11.37 -4.13 -2.43
N VAL A 120 -10.36 -3.40 -2.90
CA VAL A 120 -10.49 -2.21 -3.75
C VAL A 120 -11.23 -2.54 -5.04
N ALA A 121 -10.85 -3.63 -5.71
CA ALA A 121 -11.48 -4.01 -6.97
C ALA A 121 -12.98 -4.34 -6.82
N GLN A 122 -13.37 -4.91 -5.69
CA GLN A 122 -14.75 -5.31 -5.37
C GLN A 122 -15.63 -4.17 -4.82
N ALA A 123 -15.03 -3.06 -4.37
CA ALA A 123 -15.77 -1.96 -3.79
C ALA A 123 -16.51 -1.13 -4.84
N ASP A 124 -17.66 -0.50 -4.53
CA ASP A 124 -18.29 0.45 -5.45
C ASP A 124 -17.49 1.75 -5.54
N ALA A 125 -17.06 2.22 -4.37
CA ALA A 125 -16.26 3.41 -4.16
C ALA A 125 -15.26 3.15 -3.03
N VAL A 126 -14.17 3.91 -3.01
CA VAL A 126 -13.11 3.78 -2.00
C VAL A 126 -12.95 5.10 -1.25
N GLY A 127 -12.96 5.02 0.06
CA GLY A 127 -12.63 6.11 0.97
C GLY A 127 -11.28 5.86 1.61
N ILE A 128 -10.53 6.92 1.88
CA ILE A 128 -9.29 6.85 2.67
C ILE A 128 -9.29 7.91 3.76
N SER A 129 -8.88 7.53 4.96
CA SER A 129 -8.56 8.47 6.04
C SER A 129 -7.05 8.74 6.05
N LEU A 130 -6.63 9.98 5.80
CA LEU A 130 -5.22 10.39 5.67
C LEU A 130 -4.75 11.19 6.88
N TYR A 131 -3.96 10.57 7.75
CA TYR A 131 -3.42 11.24 8.94
C TYR A 131 -1.91 11.24 8.94
N THR A 132 -1.32 12.38 9.28
CA THR A 132 0.06 12.44 9.74
C THR A 132 0.11 12.00 11.19
N HIS A 133 1.24 11.47 11.64
CA HIS A 133 1.35 10.88 12.97
C HIS A 133 2.73 11.18 13.57
N ALA A 134 2.77 12.04 14.59
CA ALA A 134 4.01 12.49 15.24
C ALA A 134 4.86 11.39 15.89
N GLY A 135 4.29 10.21 16.13
CA GLY A 135 5.03 9.02 16.56
C GLY A 135 5.87 8.33 15.49
N TYR A 136 5.85 8.80 14.23
CA TYR A 136 6.73 8.34 13.16
C TYR A 136 7.82 9.38 12.89
N PRO A 137 9.06 8.97 12.55
CA PRO A 137 10.14 9.91 12.20
C PRO A 137 9.80 10.82 11.02
N ASP A 138 9.07 10.29 10.04
CA ASP A 138 8.61 10.98 8.82
C ASP A 138 7.16 11.45 8.92
N TRP A 139 6.59 11.51 10.14
CA TRP A 139 5.18 11.82 10.35
C TRP A 139 4.19 10.86 9.63
N GLY A 140 4.64 9.67 9.21
CA GLY A 140 3.80 8.68 8.53
C GLY A 140 3.59 8.97 7.04
N HIS A 141 4.43 9.81 6.43
CA HIS A 141 4.34 10.18 5.01
C HIS A 141 4.51 8.96 4.11
N ASP A 142 5.49 8.10 4.38
CA ASP A 142 5.77 6.92 3.57
C ASP A 142 4.59 5.94 3.57
N ALA A 143 4.00 5.70 4.74
CA ALA A 143 2.85 4.82 4.90
C ALA A 143 1.60 5.33 4.16
N ASN A 144 1.30 6.64 4.30
CA ASN A 144 0.20 7.27 3.57
C ASN A 144 0.42 7.21 2.06
N THR A 145 1.65 7.47 1.61
CA THR A 145 2.02 7.44 0.20
C THR A 145 1.85 6.05 -0.41
N SER A 146 2.38 5.03 0.28
CA SER A 146 2.19 3.65 -0.09
C SER A 146 0.71 3.31 -0.23
N THR A 147 -0.11 3.65 0.78
CA THR A 147 -1.54 3.35 0.74
C THR A 147 -2.22 4.08 -0.42
N VAL A 148 -1.98 5.37 -0.61
CA VAL A 148 -2.58 6.12 -1.73
C VAL A 148 -2.21 5.50 -3.08
N ARG A 149 -0.96 5.10 -3.29
CA ARG A 149 -0.53 4.46 -4.54
C ARG A 149 -1.16 3.08 -4.76
N LEU A 150 -1.43 2.31 -3.69
CA LEU A 150 -2.27 1.10 -3.79
C LEU A 150 -3.65 1.43 -4.37
N LEU A 151 -4.25 2.50 -3.85
CA LEU A 151 -5.62 2.90 -4.17
C LEU A 151 -5.75 3.61 -5.52
N MET A 152 -4.65 4.00 -6.17
CA MET A 152 -4.69 4.53 -7.53
C MET A 152 -5.32 3.54 -8.52
N SER A 153 -5.26 2.23 -8.25
CA SER A 153 -5.98 1.21 -9.03
C SER A 153 -7.50 1.42 -9.02
N ALA A 154 -8.07 2.00 -7.96
CA ALA A 154 -9.49 2.36 -7.88
C ALA A 154 -9.82 3.49 -8.86
N ARG A 155 -9.03 4.57 -8.81
CA ARG A 155 -9.11 5.72 -9.72
C ARG A 155 -8.99 5.28 -11.17
N ASP A 156 -7.96 4.50 -11.49
CA ASP A 156 -7.69 4.03 -12.85
C ASP A 156 -8.80 3.10 -13.37
N SER A 157 -9.54 2.45 -12.45
CA SER A 157 -10.72 1.66 -12.77
C SER A 157 -12.01 2.48 -12.87
N GLY A 158 -11.94 3.82 -12.78
CA GLY A 158 -13.08 4.73 -12.82
C GLY A 158 -13.97 4.69 -11.58
N LYS A 159 -13.48 4.14 -10.46
CA LYS A 159 -14.25 4.13 -9.20
C LYS A 159 -14.22 5.51 -8.56
N SER A 160 -15.32 5.89 -7.93
CA SER A 160 -15.36 7.08 -7.09
C SER A 160 -14.42 6.91 -5.89
N THR A 161 -13.54 7.88 -5.69
CA THR A 161 -12.63 7.94 -4.55
C THR A 161 -13.03 9.11 -3.65
N PHE A 162 -12.79 8.97 -2.35
CA PHE A 162 -13.12 9.98 -1.34
C PHE A 162 -11.99 10.08 -0.31
N ILE A 163 -11.67 11.29 0.12
CA ILE A 163 -10.88 11.49 1.33
C ILE A 163 -11.88 11.71 2.46
N MET A 164 -11.94 10.77 3.40
CA MET A 164 -13.04 10.68 4.38
C MET A 164 -12.72 11.40 5.69
N GLU A 165 -11.46 11.37 6.09
CA GLU A 165 -10.96 12.04 7.27
C GLU A 165 -9.51 12.41 6.97
N SER A 166 -9.06 13.62 7.33
CA SER A 166 -7.64 13.92 7.25
C SER A 166 -7.14 14.92 8.28
N GLY A 167 -5.85 14.82 8.59
CA GLY A 167 -5.07 15.75 9.40
C GLY A 167 -4.00 15.03 10.25
N CYS A 168 -4.01 15.09 11.59
CA CYS A 168 -3.04 14.43 12.47
C CYS A 168 -3.69 13.39 13.40
N GLU A 169 -3.07 12.26 13.65
CA GLU A 169 -3.61 11.31 14.65
C GLU A 169 -3.28 11.73 16.09
N ALA A 170 -2.28 12.61 16.28
CA ALA A 170 -1.88 13.06 17.60
C ALA A 170 -2.84 14.13 18.17
N PRO A 171 -3.43 13.92 19.37
CA PRO A 171 -4.27 14.93 20.00
C PRO A 171 -3.42 16.16 20.33
N ARG A 172 -3.94 17.37 20.04
CA ARG A 172 -3.31 18.66 20.41
C ARG A 172 -2.05 19.07 19.66
N VAL A 173 -1.78 18.44 18.53
CA VAL A 173 -0.70 18.92 17.66
C VAL A 173 -1.26 19.96 16.69
N THR A 174 -0.77 21.19 16.82
CA THR A 174 -0.89 22.19 15.76
C THR A 174 -0.30 21.58 14.49
N LEU A 175 -1.15 21.21 13.54
CA LEU A 175 -0.67 20.75 12.24
C LEU A 175 0.16 21.85 11.60
N ARG A 176 1.44 21.57 11.36
CA ARG A 176 2.32 22.46 10.60
C ARG A 176 1.77 22.58 9.18
N SER A 177 1.90 23.74 8.55
CA SER A 177 1.29 24.00 7.23
C SER A 177 1.68 22.97 6.17
N HIS A 178 2.93 22.50 6.19
CA HIS A 178 3.42 21.51 5.25
C HIS A 178 2.79 20.12 5.43
N GLU A 179 2.43 19.74 6.65
CA GLU A 179 1.78 18.45 6.95
C GLU A 179 0.35 18.40 6.39
N LEU A 180 -0.39 19.51 6.53
CA LEU A 180 -1.71 19.67 5.91
C LEU A 180 -1.61 19.71 4.38
N SER A 181 -0.68 20.49 3.85
CA SER A 181 -0.42 20.57 2.41
C SER A 181 -0.08 19.19 1.84
N PHE A 182 0.73 18.41 2.56
CA PHE A 182 1.09 17.04 2.20
C PHE A 182 -0.13 16.13 2.06
N VAL A 183 -0.95 15.96 3.12
CA VAL A 183 -2.11 15.04 3.06
C VAL A 183 -3.18 15.52 2.06
N THR A 184 -3.27 16.83 1.85
CA THR A 184 -4.15 17.41 0.82
C THR A 184 -3.69 16.94 -0.56
N LYS A 185 -2.44 17.27 -0.92
CA LYS A 185 -1.88 17.00 -2.25
C LYS A 185 -1.74 15.51 -2.53
N LEU A 186 -1.37 14.72 -1.53
CA LEU A 186 -1.32 13.27 -1.66
C LEU A 186 -2.71 12.70 -1.98
N GLY A 187 -3.75 13.17 -1.29
CA GLY A 187 -5.13 12.76 -1.57
C GLY A 187 -5.59 13.07 -3.00
N LEU A 188 -5.12 14.16 -3.60
CA LEU A 188 -5.45 14.54 -4.98
C LEU A 188 -4.99 13.54 -6.03
N LEU A 189 -3.96 12.73 -5.73
CA LEU A 189 -3.52 11.66 -6.64
C LEU A 189 -4.64 10.65 -6.93
N LEU A 190 -5.65 10.55 -6.08
CA LEU A 190 -6.79 9.67 -6.24
C LEU A 190 -7.93 10.26 -7.08
N ASP A 191 -7.85 11.51 -7.52
CA ASP A 191 -8.95 12.27 -8.15
C ASP A 191 -10.26 12.18 -7.32
N PRO A 192 -10.25 12.55 -6.03
CA PRO A 192 -11.38 12.33 -5.14
C PRO A 192 -12.59 13.20 -5.49
N ILE A 193 -13.78 12.61 -5.46
CA ILE A 193 -15.06 13.32 -5.64
C ILE A 193 -15.34 14.25 -4.45
N GLY A 194 -14.91 13.85 -3.25
CA GLY A 194 -15.14 14.59 -2.02
C GLY A 194 -13.97 14.49 -1.08
N TYR A 195 -13.74 15.57 -0.36
CA TYR A 195 -12.72 15.69 0.67
C TYR A 195 -13.39 16.13 1.98
N ILE A 196 -13.36 15.26 2.98
CA ILE A 196 -13.91 15.48 4.32
C ILE A 196 -12.73 15.57 5.29
N TYR A 197 -12.55 16.74 5.89
CA TYR A 197 -11.52 16.96 6.93
C TYR A 197 -12.10 16.66 8.31
N GLU A 198 -11.40 15.87 9.13
CA GLU A 198 -11.89 15.52 10.48
C GLU A 198 -11.86 16.73 11.43
N TYR A 199 -10.95 17.68 11.19
CA TYR A 199 -10.74 18.87 12.03
C TYR A 199 -11.79 19.99 11.90
N PHE A 200 -12.91 19.69 11.26
CA PHE A 200 -14.16 20.43 11.47
C PHE A 200 -14.79 20.13 12.85
N ARG A 201 -14.26 19.18 13.63
CA ARG A 201 -14.75 18.87 14.98
C ARG A 201 -14.43 19.98 15.98
N TYR A 202 -15.47 20.33 16.75
CA TYR A 202 -15.38 21.06 18.02
C TYR A 202 -14.95 20.08 19.12
N GLU A 203 -14.03 20.46 20.03
CA GLU A 203 -13.87 19.71 21.29
C GLU A 203 -15.09 19.96 22.17
N ARG A 204 -15.50 18.93 22.90
CA ARG A 204 -16.71 18.92 23.73
C ARG A 204 -16.56 19.74 25.03
N ASP A 205 -15.39 20.31 25.32
CA ASP A 205 -15.04 20.91 26.62
C ASP A 205 -14.56 22.38 26.54
N GLY A 206 -14.86 23.08 25.44
CA GLY A 206 -14.64 24.54 25.32
C GLY A 206 -13.18 25.00 25.21
N LYS A 207 -12.22 24.09 25.10
CA LYS A 207 -10.82 24.40 24.78
C LYS A 207 -10.64 24.42 23.26
N VAL A 208 -10.09 25.53 22.75
CA VAL A 208 -9.73 25.65 21.33
C VAL A 208 -8.37 25.00 21.15
N ASP A 209 -8.34 23.87 20.44
CA ASP A 209 -7.11 23.25 19.97
C ASP A 209 -6.62 24.03 18.72
N PRO A 210 -5.32 24.37 18.63
CA PRO A 210 -4.78 25.01 17.43
C PRO A 210 -4.93 24.17 16.14
N GLY A 211 -5.23 22.87 16.23
CA GLY A 211 -5.62 22.02 15.09
C GLY A 211 -7.06 22.21 14.59
N MET A 212 -7.93 22.92 15.33
CA MET A 212 -9.32 23.15 14.91
C MET A 212 -9.41 24.20 13.80
N MET A 213 -10.30 23.94 12.82
CA MET A 213 -10.62 24.91 11.76
C MET A 213 -11.82 25.80 12.10
N VAL A 214 -12.67 25.35 13.03
CA VAL A 214 -13.89 26.06 13.47
C VAL A 214 -13.93 26.05 14.98
N ARG A 215 -14.18 27.21 15.58
CA ARG A 215 -14.32 27.38 17.02
C ARG A 215 -15.69 26.86 17.50
N PRO A 216 -15.88 26.60 18.81
CA PRO A 216 -17.16 26.17 19.35
C PRO A 216 -18.34 27.11 19.05
N ASN A 217 -18.07 28.40 18.80
CA ASN A 217 -19.08 29.40 18.43
C ASN A 217 -19.40 29.41 16.91
N GLY A 218 -18.82 28.52 16.12
CA GLY A 218 -19.00 28.44 14.67
C GLY A 218 -18.07 29.34 13.86
N ASP A 219 -17.26 30.18 14.50
CA ASP A 219 -16.35 31.07 13.79
C ASP A 219 -15.14 30.31 13.22
N PRO A 220 -14.66 30.68 12.02
CA PRO A 220 -13.40 30.18 11.49
C PRO A 220 -12.24 30.45 12.45
N HIS A 221 -11.45 29.43 12.75
CA HIS A 221 -10.13 29.60 13.33
C HIS A 221 -9.15 29.96 12.22
N GLN A 222 -9.00 31.27 11.99
CA GLN A 222 -8.45 31.84 10.74
C GLN A 222 -7.12 31.24 10.25
N PRO A 223 -6.10 30.94 11.08
CA PRO A 223 -4.84 30.39 10.58
C PRO A 223 -5.00 29.01 9.92
N GLY A 224 -5.80 28.12 10.52
CA GLY A 224 -6.06 26.79 9.96
C GLY A 224 -7.03 26.85 8.79
N PHE A 225 -8.14 27.57 8.95
CA PHE A 225 -9.20 27.70 7.94
C PHE A 225 -8.72 28.33 6.64
N ASN A 226 -7.98 29.44 6.71
CA ASN A 226 -7.49 30.13 5.51
C ASN A 226 -6.46 29.31 4.74
N ARG A 227 -5.62 28.52 5.44
CA ARG A 227 -4.60 27.67 4.81
C ARG A 227 -5.21 26.50 4.06
N VAL A 228 -6.12 25.75 4.70
CA VAL A 228 -6.84 24.66 4.02
C VAL A 228 -7.66 25.21 2.86
N SER A 229 -8.32 26.36 3.05
CA SER A 229 -9.06 27.03 1.97
C SER A 229 -8.15 27.43 0.80
N ALA A 230 -6.94 27.91 1.05
CA ALA A 230 -5.99 28.28 0.01
C ALA A 230 -5.48 27.04 -0.75
N GLU A 231 -5.10 25.97 -0.05
CA GLU A 231 -4.67 24.70 -0.66
C GLU A 231 -5.79 24.07 -1.49
N MET A 232 -7.03 24.05 -0.97
CA MET A 232 -8.19 23.53 -1.70
C MET A 232 -8.53 24.36 -2.94
N ARG A 233 -8.32 25.69 -2.90
CA ARG A 233 -8.48 26.57 -4.08
C ARG A 233 -7.34 26.43 -5.08
N ALA A 234 -6.17 25.99 -4.63
CA ALA A 234 -5.02 25.73 -5.49
C ALA A 234 -5.07 24.35 -6.14
N ILE A 235 -6.05 23.49 -5.80
CA ILE A 235 -6.31 22.24 -6.49
C ILE A 235 -6.62 22.58 -7.96
N PRO A 236 -5.81 22.11 -8.92
CA PRO A 236 -6.11 22.31 -10.32
C PRO A 236 -7.46 21.67 -10.66
N ASP A 237 -8.30 22.36 -11.45
CA ASP A 237 -9.51 21.78 -12.05
C ASP A 237 -9.19 20.62 -13.01
N GLN A 238 -7.90 20.38 -13.28
CA GLN A 238 -7.42 19.35 -14.19
C GLN A 238 -7.12 18.05 -13.45
N ARG A 239 -7.80 16.99 -13.86
CA ARG A 239 -7.46 15.61 -13.49
C ARG A 239 -6.00 15.35 -13.83
N SER A 240 -5.23 14.82 -12.88
CA SER A 240 -3.91 14.29 -13.17
C SER A 240 -4.05 13.24 -14.30
N PRO A 241 -3.27 13.36 -15.38
CA PRO A 241 -3.34 12.39 -16.46
C PRO A 241 -3.08 10.98 -15.92
N ILE A 242 -3.79 10.00 -16.48
CA ILE A 242 -3.55 8.58 -16.19
C ILE A 242 -2.15 8.26 -16.70
N ASP A 243 -1.26 7.83 -15.80
CA ASP A 243 0.13 7.56 -16.12
C ASP A 243 0.28 6.54 -17.26
N VAL A 244 1.22 6.88 -18.16
CA VAL A 244 1.89 6.05 -19.16
C VAL A 244 2.67 4.90 -18.44
N PRO A 245 3.24 3.88 -19.12
CA PRO A 245 3.46 2.54 -18.57
C PRO A 245 4.05 2.53 -17.15
N CYS A 246 3.39 1.81 -16.26
CA CYS A 246 3.70 1.79 -14.84
C CYS A 246 4.36 0.46 -14.43
N PHE A 247 5.02 0.49 -13.27
CA PHE A 247 5.36 -0.72 -12.56
C PHE A 247 4.09 -1.28 -11.92
N VAL A 248 3.67 -2.48 -12.31
CA VAL A 248 2.49 -3.15 -11.79
C VAL A 248 2.90 -4.36 -10.98
N TYR A 249 2.33 -4.51 -9.79
CA TYR A 249 2.39 -5.76 -9.04
C TYR A 249 1.04 -6.49 -9.07
N LEU A 250 1.11 -7.78 -9.38
CA LEU A 250 -0.05 -8.67 -9.33
C LEU A 250 -0.16 -9.33 -7.95
N SER A 251 -1.20 -8.99 -7.19
CA SER A 251 -1.53 -9.63 -5.91
C SER A 251 -2.11 -11.02 -6.15
N ALA A 252 -1.48 -12.04 -5.55
CA ALA A 252 -2.00 -13.40 -5.49
C ALA A 252 -1.71 -14.02 -4.12
N PRO A 253 -2.49 -13.69 -3.07
CA PRO A 253 -2.24 -14.09 -1.68
C PRO A 253 -1.87 -15.56 -1.48
N LEU A 254 -2.56 -16.46 -2.18
CA LEU A 254 -2.39 -17.90 -2.03
C LEU A 254 -0.97 -18.40 -2.36
N THR A 255 -0.18 -17.64 -3.12
CA THR A 255 1.22 -17.99 -3.36
C THR A 255 2.03 -17.96 -2.07
N ALA A 256 1.69 -17.08 -1.13
CA ALA A 256 2.39 -16.92 0.16
C ALA A 256 2.07 -18.03 1.17
N ARG A 257 1.04 -18.85 0.95
CA ARG A 257 0.58 -19.88 1.91
C ARG A 257 1.69 -20.82 2.38
N SER A 258 2.53 -21.27 1.46
CA SER A 258 3.66 -22.17 1.73
C SER A 258 4.97 -21.69 1.11
N ASN A 259 4.98 -20.46 0.59
CA ASN A 259 6.17 -19.83 0.01
C ASN A 259 6.45 -18.53 0.77
N VAL A 260 7.38 -18.59 1.71
CA VAL A 260 7.80 -17.42 2.50
C VAL A 260 8.25 -16.30 1.57
N MET A 261 8.95 -16.61 0.47
CA MET A 261 9.43 -15.62 -0.48
C MET A 261 8.29 -14.80 -1.08
N ALA A 262 7.18 -15.45 -1.43
CA ALA A 262 6.02 -14.74 -1.97
C ALA A 262 5.38 -13.79 -0.95
N GLY A 263 5.40 -14.15 0.33
CA GLY A 263 4.97 -13.26 1.42
C GLY A 263 5.93 -12.08 1.62
N LEU A 264 7.24 -12.32 1.55
CA LEU A 264 8.27 -11.26 1.62
C LEU A 264 8.19 -10.30 0.43
N VAL A 265 7.99 -10.81 -0.79
CA VAL A 265 7.79 -9.97 -1.98
C VAL A 265 6.54 -9.09 -1.83
N ASN A 266 5.41 -9.65 -1.38
CA ASN A 266 4.21 -8.84 -1.08
C ASN A 266 4.52 -7.68 -0.13
N ARG A 267 5.17 -8.00 0.99
CA ARG A 267 5.57 -7.02 2.00
C ARG A 267 6.51 -5.94 1.44
N ALA A 268 7.54 -6.36 0.71
CA ALA A 268 8.49 -5.45 0.08
C ALA A 268 7.81 -4.52 -0.93
N VAL A 269 6.84 -5.02 -1.71
CA VAL A 269 6.08 -4.19 -2.66
C VAL A 269 5.23 -3.14 -1.95
N TYR A 270 4.54 -3.50 -0.85
CA TYR A 270 3.77 -2.52 -0.06
C TYR A 270 4.65 -1.38 0.47
N HIS A 271 5.88 -1.69 0.85
CA HIS A 271 6.86 -0.68 1.26
C HIS A 271 7.38 0.13 0.06
N LEU A 272 7.72 -0.54 -1.06
CA LEU A 272 8.19 0.11 -2.28
C LEU A 272 7.19 1.06 -2.92
N ALA A 273 5.89 0.83 -2.72
CA ALA A 273 4.86 1.76 -3.18
C ALA A 273 5.08 3.19 -2.63
N GLY A 274 5.72 3.36 -1.46
CA GLY A 274 6.05 4.67 -0.91
C GLY A 274 7.05 5.45 -1.77
N TYR A 275 7.95 4.73 -2.44
CA TYR A 275 9.08 5.33 -3.18
C TYR A 275 8.96 5.23 -4.69
N LEU A 276 8.12 4.32 -5.20
CA LEU A 276 7.95 4.06 -6.61
C LEU A 276 6.47 4.21 -7.01
N PRO A 277 6.18 4.81 -8.18
CA PRO A 277 4.85 4.82 -8.77
C PRO A 277 4.47 3.39 -9.19
N CYS A 278 3.85 2.68 -8.26
CA CYS A 278 3.41 1.31 -8.40
C CYS A 278 1.88 1.26 -8.52
N ARG A 279 1.35 0.35 -9.33
CA ARG A 279 -0.05 -0.07 -9.28
C ARG A 279 -0.14 -1.49 -8.76
N MET A 280 -1.10 -1.75 -7.88
CA MET A 280 -1.36 -3.09 -7.36
C MET A 280 -2.74 -3.55 -7.80
N LEU A 281 -2.79 -4.73 -8.43
CA LEU A 281 -4.01 -5.31 -8.98
C LEU A 281 -4.15 -6.75 -8.51
N PRO A 282 -5.36 -7.27 -8.28
CA PRO A 282 -5.56 -8.71 -8.20
C PRO A 282 -5.02 -9.35 -9.47
N TRP A 283 -4.30 -10.47 -9.34
CA TRP A 283 -3.65 -11.09 -10.51
C TRP A 283 -4.64 -11.42 -11.64
N ARG A 284 -5.88 -11.77 -11.30
CA ARG A 284 -6.95 -12.05 -12.28
C ARG A 284 -7.45 -10.82 -13.03
N HIS A 285 -7.06 -9.62 -12.60
CA HIS A 285 -7.42 -8.35 -13.22
C HIS A 285 -6.30 -7.83 -14.14
N PHE A 286 -5.40 -8.71 -14.58
CA PHE A 286 -4.28 -8.37 -15.47
C PHE A 286 -4.69 -7.66 -16.75
N TYR A 287 -5.92 -7.86 -17.24
CA TYR A 287 -6.45 -7.20 -18.43
C TYR A 287 -6.58 -5.67 -18.30
N ARG A 288 -6.39 -5.12 -17.10
CA ARG A 288 -6.36 -3.66 -16.85
C ARG A 288 -4.97 -3.04 -16.96
N ILE A 289 -3.94 -3.85 -17.19
CA ILE A 289 -2.56 -3.38 -17.27
C ILE A 289 -2.34 -2.67 -18.60
N SER A 290 -1.83 -1.43 -18.53
CA SER A 290 -1.48 -0.64 -19.70
C SER A 290 -0.37 -1.30 -20.52
N ALA A 291 -0.39 -1.13 -21.84
CA ALA A 291 0.67 -1.61 -22.73
C ALA A 291 2.05 -1.06 -22.34
N GLY A 292 3.11 -1.84 -22.55
CA GLY A 292 4.49 -1.47 -22.21
C GLY A 292 4.86 -1.46 -20.72
N SER A 293 3.97 -1.93 -19.84
CA SER A 293 4.21 -1.96 -18.38
C SER A 293 5.26 -3.01 -17.99
N VAL A 294 5.93 -2.78 -16.85
CA VAL A 294 6.73 -3.81 -16.17
C VAL A 294 5.84 -4.45 -15.10
N VAL A 295 5.65 -5.76 -15.17
CA VAL A 295 4.69 -6.48 -14.34
C VAL A 295 5.42 -7.47 -13.44
N LEU A 296 5.44 -7.18 -12.14
CA LEU A 296 5.92 -8.11 -11.12
C LEU A 296 4.83 -9.12 -10.79
N VAL A 297 5.13 -10.38 -11.12
CA VAL A 297 4.32 -11.54 -10.81
C VAL A 297 4.81 -12.15 -9.49
N PRO A 298 3.92 -12.55 -8.58
CA PRO A 298 4.31 -13.09 -7.29
C PRO A 298 4.94 -14.48 -7.47
N PRO A 299 6.03 -14.80 -6.74
CA PRO A 299 6.68 -16.09 -6.80
C PRO A 299 5.72 -17.25 -6.58
N GLY A 300 5.74 -18.26 -7.45
CA GLY A 300 4.89 -19.44 -7.33
C GLY A 300 3.45 -19.26 -7.83
N LEU A 301 3.12 -18.20 -8.58
CA LEU A 301 1.78 -18.04 -9.17
C LEU A 301 1.35 -19.27 -9.98
N HIS A 302 2.30 -19.88 -10.71
CA HIS A 302 2.09 -21.09 -11.50
C HIS A 302 1.61 -22.31 -10.70
N ARG A 303 1.78 -22.31 -9.36
CA ARG A 303 1.35 -23.40 -8.47
C ARG A 303 -0.09 -23.25 -7.98
N VAL A 304 -0.66 -22.06 -8.09
CA VAL A 304 -1.99 -21.74 -7.53
C VAL A 304 -3.00 -21.29 -8.59
N ALA A 305 -2.55 -20.96 -9.79
CA ALA A 305 -3.40 -20.59 -10.92
C ALA A 305 -3.57 -21.75 -11.91
N ASP A 306 -4.73 -21.82 -12.57
CA ASP A 306 -4.98 -22.79 -13.64
C ASP A 306 -4.19 -22.45 -14.91
N ALA A 307 -3.79 -23.48 -15.68
CA ALA A 307 -2.99 -23.30 -16.88
C ALA A 307 -3.67 -22.41 -17.94
N LYS A 308 -5.00 -22.45 -18.06
CA LYS A 308 -5.75 -21.60 -18.98
C LYS A 308 -5.73 -20.13 -18.54
N GLU A 309 -5.88 -19.87 -17.24
CA GLU A 309 -5.81 -18.51 -16.69
C GLU A 309 -4.40 -17.92 -16.86
N LEU A 310 -3.37 -18.73 -16.63
CA LEU A 310 -1.97 -18.35 -16.89
C LEU A 310 -1.70 -18.09 -18.37
N GLY A 311 -2.17 -18.97 -19.26
CA GLY A 311 -2.04 -18.76 -20.71
C GLY A 311 -2.65 -17.42 -21.15
N ALA A 312 -3.81 -17.05 -20.61
CA ALA A 312 -4.43 -15.75 -20.91
C ALA A 312 -3.58 -14.55 -20.44
N LEU A 313 -2.99 -14.63 -19.24
CA LEU A 313 -2.05 -13.63 -18.73
C LEU A 313 -0.83 -13.49 -19.66
N LEU A 314 -0.23 -14.61 -20.06
CA LEU A 314 0.99 -14.64 -20.87
C LEU A 314 0.75 -14.14 -22.30
N HIS A 315 -0.34 -14.56 -22.94
CA HIS A 315 -0.71 -14.03 -24.25
C HIS A 315 -1.03 -12.53 -24.19
N SER A 316 -1.67 -12.06 -23.12
CA SER A 316 -1.90 -10.62 -22.92
C SER A 316 -0.58 -9.87 -22.75
N SER A 317 0.39 -10.46 -22.07
CA SER A 317 1.74 -9.88 -21.95
C SER A 317 2.41 -9.69 -23.29
N VAL A 318 2.36 -10.70 -24.16
CA VAL A 318 2.93 -10.61 -25.52
C VAL A 318 2.20 -9.55 -26.34
N ALA A 319 0.86 -9.61 -26.35
CA ALA A 319 0.03 -8.71 -27.16
C ALA A 319 0.18 -7.23 -26.76
N ASN A 320 0.37 -6.95 -25.47
CA ASN A 320 0.49 -5.60 -24.94
C ASN A 320 1.96 -5.17 -24.71
N GLY A 321 2.92 -6.00 -25.09
CA GLY A 321 4.36 -5.70 -24.92
C GLY A 321 4.76 -5.47 -23.46
N TRP A 322 4.16 -6.20 -22.51
CA TRP A 322 4.58 -6.14 -21.10
C TRP A 322 5.91 -6.86 -20.90
N GLN A 323 6.69 -6.39 -19.93
CA GLN A 323 7.83 -7.14 -19.42
C GLN A 323 7.44 -7.81 -18.10
N LEU A 324 7.27 -9.14 -18.11
CA LEU A 324 6.98 -9.88 -16.88
C LEU A 324 8.27 -10.13 -16.10
N VAL A 325 8.21 -9.96 -14.79
CA VAL A 325 9.33 -10.28 -13.89
C VAL A 325 8.83 -11.13 -12.71
N SER A 326 9.58 -12.17 -12.34
CA SER A 326 9.25 -13.09 -11.23
C SER A 326 10.50 -13.83 -10.77
N ASP A 327 10.37 -14.78 -9.85
CA ASP A 327 11.40 -15.77 -9.53
C ASP A 327 11.67 -16.74 -10.71
N ALA A 328 12.87 -17.32 -10.73
CA ALA A 328 13.32 -18.20 -11.81
C ALA A 328 12.38 -19.40 -12.07
N GLU A 329 11.80 -19.97 -11.01
CA GLU A 329 10.88 -21.11 -11.13
C GLU A 329 9.59 -20.72 -11.88
N THR A 330 8.97 -19.59 -11.52
CA THR A 330 7.78 -19.11 -12.21
C THR A 330 8.09 -18.70 -13.64
N CYS A 331 9.23 -18.05 -13.89
CA CYS A 331 9.67 -17.74 -15.24
C CYS A 331 9.80 -19.00 -16.10
N GLN A 332 10.43 -20.06 -15.57
CA GLN A 332 10.57 -21.32 -16.28
C GLN A 332 9.21 -21.98 -16.58
N ALA A 333 8.27 -21.94 -15.62
CA ALA A 333 6.91 -22.44 -15.85
C ALA A 333 6.18 -21.65 -16.95
N PHE A 334 6.37 -20.33 -16.99
CA PHE A 334 5.75 -19.45 -17.98
C PHE A 334 6.33 -19.69 -19.38
N THR A 335 7.65 -19.80 -19.52
CA THR A 335 8.30 -20.12 -20.81
C THR A 335 7.86 -21.48 -21.36
N ARG A 336 7.52 -22.45 -20.50
CA ARG A 336 6.97 -23.74 -20.97
C ARG A 336 5.55 -23.63 -21.53
N LEU A 337 4.74 -22.70 -20.99
CA LEU A 337 3.37 -22.48 -21.45
C LEU A 337 3.32 -21.61 -22.71
N VAL A 338 4.11 -20.54 -22.74
CA VAL A 338 4.16 -19.56 -23.83
C VAL A 338 5.64 -19.18 -24.05
N PRO A 339 6.38 -19.91 -24.91
CA PRO A 339 7.82 -19.71 -25.11
C PRO A 339 8.23 -18.31 -25.57
N GLU A 340 7.36 -17.64 -26.30
CA GLU A 340 7.53 -16.29 -26.82
C GLU A 340 7.30 -15.19 -25.76
N CYS A 341 6.79 -15.53 -24.57
CA CYS A 341 6.50 -14.55 -23.54
C CYS A 341 7.80 -13.96 -22.94
N PRO A 342 8.01 -12.64 -23.01
CA PRO A 342 9.18 -12.00 -22.44
C PRO A 342 9.06 -11.96 -20.90
N VAL A 343 9.63 -12.97 -20.26
CA VAL A 343 9.70 -13.08 -18.80
C VAL A 343 11.15 -13.08 -18.33
N GLN A 344 11.48 -12.24 -17.35
CA GLN A 344 12.81 -12.10 -16.80
C GLN A 344 12.85 -12.52 -15.31
N PRO A 345 13.81 -13.37 -14.91
CA PRO A 345 13.96 -13.75 -13.52
C PRO A 345 14.60 -12.63 -12.68
N LEU A 346 14.09 -12.44 -11.47
CA LEU A 346 14.68 -11.64 -10.40
C LEU A 346 15.24 -12.54 -9.30
N ARG A 347 16.25 -12.05 -8.59
CA ARG A 347 16.90 -12.76 -7.48
C ARG A 347 16.34 -12.29 -6.14
N PHE A 348 15.33 -13.00 -5.63
CA PHE A 348 14.69 -12.61 -4.37
C PHE A 348 15.40 -13.16 -3.13
N GLU A 349 16.44 -13.98 -3.27
CA GLU A 349 17.11 -14.65 -2.14
C GLU A 349 17.56 -13.68 -1.05
N ARG A 350 17.98 -12.47 -1.42
CA ARG A 350 18.39 -11.40 -0.50
C ARG A 350 17.28 -10.93 0.44
N LEU A 351 16.01 -11.10 0.07
CA LEU A 351 14.88 -10.77 0.94
C LEU A 351 14.85 -11.70 2.18
N LEU A 352 15.39 -12.92 2.08
CA LEU A 352 15.44 -13.85 3.22
C LEU A 352 16.50 -13.46 4.26
N GLU A 353 17.51 -12.67 3.87
CA GLU A 353 18.68 -12.37 4.70
C GLU A 353 18.44 -11.18 5.64
N SER A 354 17.55 -10.28 5.25
CA SER A 354 17.45 -8.93 5.82
C SER A 354 16.66 -8.82 7.13
N GLY A 355 15.59 -9.61 7.33
CA GLY A 355 14.76 -9.59 8.54
C GLY A 355 14.00 -8.28 8.82
N LEU A 356 14.39 -7.17 8.19
CA LEU A 356 13.84 -5.82 8.27
C LEU A 356 13.13 -5.45 6.96
N VAL A 357 11.96 -4.82 7.06
CA VAL A 357 11.08 -4.54 5.91
C VAL A 357 11.71 -3.57 4.91
N GLU A 358 12.43 -2.57 5.42
CA GLU A 358 13.11 -1.54 4.64
C GLU A 358 14.23 -2.13 3.77
N GLU A 359 14.96 -3.11 4.30
CA GLU A 359 16.02 -3.81 3.59
C GLU A 359 15.47 -4.73 2.50
N GLU A 360 14.32 -5.38 2.74
CA GLU A 360 13.61 -6.18 1.73
C GLU A 360 13.14 -5.32 0.55
N ALA A 361 12.60 -4.15 0.86
CA ALA A 361 12.21 -3.17 -0.15
C ALA A 361 13.42 -2.73 -0.96
N ALA A 362 14.52 -2.35 -0.30
CA ALA A 362 15.75 -1.93 -0.97
C ALA A 362 16.33 -3.04 -1.86
N ALA A 363 16.33 -4.30 -1.40
CA ALA A 363 16.78 -5.44 -2.18
C ALA A 363 15.91 -5.66 -3.43
N LEU A 364 14.59 -5.59 -3.30
CA LEU A 364 13.67 -5.70 -4.42
C LEU A 364 13.84 -4.54 -5.43
N GLN A 365 14.03 -3.31 -4.94
CA GLN A 365 14.30 -2.15 -5.81
C GLN A 365 15.60 -2.32 -6.58
N GLU A 366 16.65 -2.86 -5.96
CA GLU A 366 17.93 -3.10 -6.63
C GLU A 366 17.78 -4.10 -7.78
N GLU A 367 17.04 -5.20 -7.56
CA GLU A 367 16.75 -6.18 -8.62
C GLU A 367 15.92 -5.57 -9.74
N LEU A 368 14.85 -4.82 -9.42
CA LEU A 368 14.02 -4.13 -10.42
C LEU A 368 14.84 -3.10 -11.21
N SER A 369 15.78 -2.40 -10.58
CA SER A 369 16.63 -1.41 -11.24
C SER A 369 17.55 -2.02 -12.30
N ARG A 370 17.75 -3.34 -12.33
CA ARG A 370 18.51 -4.04 -13.39
C ARG A 370 17.66 -4.34 -14.62
N VAL A 371 16.35 -4.15 -14.54
CA VAL A 371 15.40 -4.35 -15.64
C VAL A 371 15.39 -3.10 -16.52
N SER A 372 15.90 -3.18 -17.75
CA SER A 372 16.07 -2.00 -18.61
C SER A 372 14.76 -1.28 -18.91
N ALA A 373 13.65 -1.99 -19.15
CA ALA A 373 12.36 -1.31 -19.37
C ALA A 373 11.83 -0.64 -18.10
N PHE A 374 12.17 -1.15 -16.91
CA PHE A 374 11.83 -0.49 -15.65
C PHE A 374 12.56 0.84 -15.53
N GLN A 375 13.86 0.89 -15.83
CA GLN A 375 14.62 2.14 -15.88
C GLN A 375 14.06 3.14 -16.91
N GLN A 376 13.68 2.66 -18.09
CA GLN A 376 13.08 3.48 -19.15
C GLN A 376 11.69 4.01 -18.78
N ASN A 377 10.88 3.20 -18.10
CA ASN A 377 9.55 3.63 -17.64
C ASN A 377 9.69 4.66 -16.53
N LEU A 378 10.59 4.45 -15.56
CA LEU A 378 10.86 5.43 -14.50
C LEU A 378 11.37 6.76 -15.04
N SER A 379 12.21 6.77 -16.08
CA SER A 379 12.73 8.02 -16.66
C SER A 379 11.71 8.82 -17.47
N ARG A 380 10.62 8.18 -17.89
CA ARG A 380 9.51 8.80 -18.64
C ARG A 380 8.38 9.29 -17.75
N GLN A 381 8.30 8.79 -16.53
CA GLN A 381 7.30 9.26 -15.59
C GLN A 381 7.64 10.68 -15.16
N PRO A 382 6.64 11.58 -15.06
CA PRO A 382 6.86 12.85 -14.40
C PRO A 382 7.45 12.54 -13.02
N VAL A 383 8.46 13.31 -12.62
CA VAL A 383 8.94 13.28 -11.24
C VAL A 383 7.77 13.84 -10.43
N GLU A 384 6.85 12.98 -10.01
CA GLU A 384 5.99 13.29 -8.88
C GLU A 384 6.95 13.73 -7.77
N PRO A 385 6.76 14.91 -7.16
CA PRO A 385 7.55 15.26 -5.99
C PRO A 385 7.40 14.06 -5.06
N ARG A 386 8.53 13.39 -4.79
CA ARG A 386 8.52 12.24 -3.88
C ARG A 386 7.79 12.73 -2.65
N ALA A 387 6.71 12.08 -2.28
CA ALA A 387 6.10 12.29 -0.99
C ALA A 387 7.17 11.86 0.04
N GLY A 388 7.94 12.85 0.55
CA GLY A 388 9.20 12.65 1.27
C GLY A 388 10.41 13.45 0.77
N LEU A 389 10.33 14.18 -0.36
CA LEU A 389 11.30 15.23 -0.71
C LEU A 389 10.78 16.58 -0.22
N ALA A 390 11.62 17.26 0.56
CA ALA A 390 11.34 18.54 1.21
C ALA A 390 10.56 19.52 0.31
N TRP A 391 9.51 20.10 0.88
CA TRP A 391 8.91 21.33 0.37
C TRP A 391 9.95 22.44 0.47
N LEU A 392 10.59 22.77 -0.65
CA LEU A 392 11.29 24.03 -0.83
C LEU A 392 10.23 25.10 -1.06
N GLU A 393 9.92 25.88 -0.02
CA GLU A 393 9.15 27.11 -0.20
C GLU A 393 10.11 28.14 -0.80
N THR A 394 10.01 28.38 -2.11
CA THR A 394 10.80 29.41 -2.78
C THR A 394 10.25 30.79 -2.42
N GLY A 395 10.73 31.34 -1.31
CA GLY A 395 10.78 32.79 -1.06
C GLY A 395 12.10 33.38 -1.58
N PRO A 396 12.28 34.71 -1.53
CA PRO A 396 13.53 35.37 -1.94
C PRO A 396 14.77 34.89 -1.17
N ASP A 397 14.59 34.20 -0.04
CA ASP A 397 15.66 33.61 0.77
C ASP A 397 15.46 32.11 0.93
N LEU A 398 16.32 31.32 0.29
CA LEU A 398 16.36 29.86 0.41
C LEU A 398 16.82 29.48 1.83
N THR A 399 15.90 29.04 2.69
CA THR A 399 16.24 28.65 4.07
C THR A 399 16.33 27.12 4.19
N LEU A 400 17.56 26.60 4.32
CA LEU A 400 17.85 25.19 4.62
C LEU A 400 17.83 24.97 6.14
N TRP A 401 17.01 24.03 6.61
CA TRP A 401 17.03 23.59 8.01
C TRP A 401 17.89 22.33 8.14
N LEU A 402 18.94 22.42 8.95
CA LEU A 402 19.79 21.31 9.40
C LEU A 402 19.68 21.24 10.93
N GLU A 403 19.43 20.06 11.48
CA GLU A 403 19.29 19.89 12.93
C GLU A 403 20.58 20.30 13.67
N ASP A 404 20.39 21.06 14.76
CA ASP A 404 21.32 21.37 15.85
C ASP A 404 22.44 22.42 15.67
N ARG A 405 22.44 23.25 14.62
CA ARG A 405 23.28 24.48 14.60
C ARG A 405 22.56 25.67 13.97
N GLU A 406 22.99 26.88 14.34
CA GLU A 406 22.48 28.13 13.76
C GLU A 406 22.45 28.07 12.22
N PRO A 407 21.41 28.61 11.57
CA PRO A 407 21.23 28.53 10.13
C PRO A 407 22.42 29.13 9.39
N ILE A 408 23.03 28.36 8.49
CA ILE A 408 24.11 28.84 7.63
C ILE A 408 23.48 29.44 6.38
N GLN A 409 23.57 30.77 6.22
CA GLN A 409 23.26 31.41 4.95
C GLN A 409 24.34 31.08 3.91
N LEU A 410 23.90 30.51 2.80
CA LEU A 410 24.76 30.08 1.73
C LEU A 410 24.41 30.86 0.45
N HIS A 411 25.19 31.89 0.11
CA HIS A 411 25.01 32.66 -1.13
C HIS A 411 25.28 31.85 -2.41
N TRP A 412 24.38 31.97 -3.39
CA TRP A 412 24.42 31.27 -4.69
C TRP A 412 25.68 31.53 -5.53
N ASP A 413 26.24 32.74 -5.45
CA ASP A 413 27.38 33.15 -6.29
C ASP A 413 28.67 32.34 -6.02
N THR A 414 28.85 31.85 -4.79
CA THR A 414 30.04 31.06 -4.42
C THR A 414 30.01 29.64 -5.02
N LEU A 415 28.86 29.15 -5.48
CA LEU A 415 28.75 27.83 -6.10
C LEU A 415 28.99 27.81 -7.57
N HIS A 416 28.46 28.82 -8.24
CA HIS A 416 28.70 29.02 -9.65
C HIS A 416 30.19 29.18 -9.91
N GLN A 417 30.92 29.83 -9.01
CA GLN A 417 32.38 29.94 -9.07
C GLN A 417 33.14 28.60 -8.89
N ARG A 418 32.51 27.55 -8.33
CA ARG A 418 33.10 26.21 -8.15
C ARG A 418 32.53 25.15 -9.09
N ASN A 419 31.77 25.53 -10.12
CA ASN A 419 31.21 24.65 -11.14
C ASN A 419 30.29 23.51 -10.62
N VAL A 420 29.60 23.72 -9.50
CA VAL A 420 28.58 22.79 -9.01
C VAL A 420 27.23 23.14 -9.65
N SER A 421 26.62 22.22 -10.40
CA SER A 421 25.43 22.48 -11.24
C SER A 421 24.18 21.63 -10.91
N ARG A 422 24.31 20.63 -10.04
CA ARG A 422 23.22 19.80 -9.48
C ARG A 422 23.67 19.25 -8.14
N MET A 423 22.77 19.09 -7.18
CA MET A 423 23.01 18.17 -6.07
C MET A 423 21.76 17.39 -5.69
N TRP A 424 22.01 16.19 -5.20
CA TRP A 424 21.03 15.22 -4.74
C TRP A 424 21.58 14.61 -3.46
N GLY A 425 20.69 14.35 -2.49
CA GLY A 425 21.07 13.63 -1.30
C GLY A 425 19.96 12.85 -0.64
N SER A 426 20.29 11.63 -0.26
CA SER A 426 19.78 10.97 0.93
C SER A 426 20.94 10.85 1.91
N SER A 427 20.72 10.94 3.21
CA SER A 427 21.62 10.24 4.12
C SER A 427 20.96 8.99 4.67
N ARG A 428 21.76 7.93 4.77
CA ARG A 428 21.46 6.75 5.59
C ARG A 428 21.40 7.07 7.10
N SER A 429 21.54 8.33 7.49
CA SER A 429 21.61 8.82 8.88
C SER A 429 20.53 9.84 9.26
N GLY A 430 19.61 10.22 8.36
CA GLY A 430 18.59 11.26 8.63
C GLY A 430 19.04 12.72 8.50
N GLN A 431 20.07 13.04 7.70
CA GLN A 431 20.56 14.41 7.48
C GLN A 431 20.53 14.79 5.98
N PRO A 432 20.10 16.01 5.61
CA PRO A 432 20.21 16.53 4.24
C PRO A 432 21.66 16.59 3.74
N ILE A 433 21.88 16.23 2.47
CA ILE A 433 23.04 16.75 1.74
C ILE A 433 22.66 18.16 1.30
N SER A 434 23.37 19.17 1.78
CA SER A 434 23.30 20.50 1.18
C SER A 434 24.16 20.49 -0.10
N VAL A 435 23.67 20.85 -1.29
CA VAL A 435 22.44 21.60 -1.59
C VAL A 435 22.62 23.10 -1.64
N ARG A 436 23.82 23.57 -1.95
CA ARG A 436 23.98 24.92 -2.43
C ARG A 436 23.65 24.98 -3.93
#